data_AF-A0A849DVM2-F1
#
_entry.id   AF-A0A849DVM2-F1
#
_cell.length_a   1.000
_cell.length_b   1.000
_cell.length_c   1.000
_cell.angle_alpha   90.00
_cell.angle_beta   90.00
_cell.angle_gamma   90.00
#
_symmetry.space_group_name_H-M   'P 1'
#
loop_
_entity.id
_entity.type
_entity.pdbx_description
1 polymer ?
#
loop_
_entity_poly.entity_id
_entity_poly.type
_entity_poly.pdbx_seq_one_letter_code
_entity_poly.pdbx_strand_id
1 'polypeptide(L)' 'IPVSKEELIAAVADIGLADPDTTIYVRADRKLPYGEVVAIMKILHDANITRMALVTEAEE' A
#
# COMPACT_ATOMS: atom_id res chain seq x y z
N ILE A 1 13.85 -1.91 7.62
CA ILE A 1 13.19 -2.02 8.95
C ILE A 1 11.72 -2.32 8.72
N PRO A 2 11.18 -3.41 9.28
CA PRO A 2 9.74 -3.65 9.25
C PRO A 2 9.04 -2.58 10.09
N VAL A 3 7.93 -2.05 9.58
CA VAL A 3 7.07 -1.10 10.30
C VAL A 3 5.79 -1.79 10.73
N SER A 4 5.21 -1.35 11.83
CA SER A 4 3.93 -1.86 12.32
C SER A 4 2.79 -1.40 11.40
N LYS A 5 1.67 -2.11 11.43
CA LYS A 5 0.47 -1.73 10.63
C LYS A 5 -0.02 -0.32 10.96
N GLU A 6 0.01 0.06 12.23
CA GLU A 6 -0.41 1.39 12.69
C GLU A 6 0.53 2.49 12.18
N GLU A 7 1.83 2.23 12.16
CA GLU A 7 2.83 3.15 11.62
C GLU A 7 2.68 3.31 10.10
N LEU A 8 2.35 2.21 9.39
CA LEU A 8 2.05 2.27 7.96
C LEU A 8 0.82 3.14 7.69
N ILE A 9 -0.25 2.99 8.46
CA ILE A 9 -1.47 3.80 8.30
C ILE A 9 -1.15 5.29 8.51
N ALA A 10 -0.42 5.62 9.58
CA ALA A 10 -0.03 6.99 9.88
C ALA A 10 0.82 7.60 8.75
N ALA A 11 1.81 6.86 8.24
CA ALA A 11 2.68 7.31 7.16
C ALA A 11 1.91 7.53 5.84
N VAL A 12 1.03 6.60 5.47
CA VAL A 12 0.24 6.72 4.24
C VAL A 12 -0.78 7.87 4.35
N ALA A 13 -1.38 8.07 5.53
CA ALA A 13 -2.28 9.21 5.76
C ALA A 13 -1.55 10.56 5.63
N ASP A 14 -0.33 10.66 6.15
CA ASP A 14 0.50 11.87 6.00
C ASP A 14 0.82 12.15 4.53
N ILE A 15 1.20 11.11 3.78
CA ILE A 15 1.46 11.20 2.33
C ILE A 15 0.19 11.61 1.58
N GLY A 16 -0.97 11.02 1.87
CA GLY A 16 -2.22 11.35 1.20
C GLY A 16 -2.70 12.78 1.49
N LEU A 17 -2.37 13.34 2.66
CA LEU A 17 -2.62 14.73 3.01
C LEU A 17 -1.64 15.69 2.33
N ALA A 18 -0.37 15.30 2.18
CA ALA A 18 0.67 16.11 1.58
C ALA A 18 0.59 16.13 0.04
N ASP A 19 0.40 14.96 -0.58
CA ASP A 19 0.32 14.77 -2.03
C ASP A 19 -0.54 13.53 -2.39
N PRO A 20 -1.85 13.70 -2.67
CA PRO A 20 -2.75 12.62 -3.03
C PRO A 20 -2.49 12.03 -4.43
N ASP A 21 -1.68 12.69 -5.27
CA ASP A 21 -1.24 12.18 -6.57
C ASP A 21 0.02 11.29 -6.46
N THR A 22 0.50 11.03 -5.24
CA THR A 22 1.60 10.10 -5.01
C THR A 22 1.21 8.69 -5.46
N THR A 23 2.02 8.11 -6.37
CA THR A 23 1.82 6.73 -6.82
C THR A 23 2.47 5.76 -5.84
N ILE A 24 1.66 4.94 -5.17
CA ILE A 24 2.15 3.92 -4.23
C ILE A 24 2.28 2.58 -4.96
N TYR A 25 3.51 2.04 -4.95
CA TYR A 25 3.80 0.71 -5.48
C TYR A 25 3.64 -0.33 -4.38
N VAL A 26 2.61 -1.16 -4.49
CA VAL A 26 2.35 -2.26 -3.56
C VAL A 26 2.99 -3.51 -4.12
N ARG A 27 4.07 -3.96 -3.48
CA ARG A 27 4.66 -5.25 -3.78
C ARG A 27 3.93 -6.36 -3.03
N ALA A 28 3.07 -7.08 -3.74
CA ALA A 28 2.43 -8.28 -3.24
C ALA A 28 3.14 -9.49 -3.86
N ASP A 29 3.94 -10.18 -3.06
CA ASP A 29 4.52 -11.47 -3.48
C ASP A 29 3.38 -12.47 -3.75
N ARG A 30 3.58 -13.41 -4.68
CA ARG A 30 2.54 -14.38 -5.07
C ARG A 30 2.13 -15.32 -3.94
N LYS A 31 2.94 -15.42 -2.88
CA LYS A 31 2.62 -16.19 -1.67
C LYS A 31 1.74 -15.43 -0.68
N LEU A 32 1.47 -14.14 -0.88
CA LEU A 32 0.66 -13.36 0.04
C LEU A 32 -0.83 -13.76 -0.07
N PRO A 33 -1.56 -13.92 1.05
CA PRO A 33 -3.00 -14.15 1.00
C PRO A 33 -3.68 -12.96 0.35
N TYR A 34 -4.58 -13.22 -0.60
CA TYR A 34 -5.38 -12.18 -1.27
C TYR A 34 -6.07 -11.23 -0.27
N GLY A 35 -6.53 -11.77 0.87
CA GLY A 35 -7.15 -10.98 1.95
C GLY A 35 -6.22 -9.91 2.55
N GLU A 36 -4.92 -10.17 2.64
CA GLU A 36 -3.95 -9.18 3.13
C GLU A 36 -3.73 -8.06 2.10
N VAL A 37 -3.68 -8.41 0.82
CA VAL A 37 -3.57 -7.42 -0.27
C VAL A 37 -4.79 -6.49 -0.25
N VAL A 38 -6.00 -7.04 -0.10
CA VAL A 38 -7.23 -6.25 0.01
C VAL A 38 -7.22 -5.35 1.25
N ALA A 39 -6.72 -5.84 2.39
CA ALA A 39 -6.60 -5.04 3.61
C ALA A 39 -5.66 -3.83 3.42
N ILE A 40 -4.54 -4.01 2.72
CA ILE A 40 -3.62 -2.92 2.37
C ILE A 40 -4.28 -1.94 1.40
N MET A 41 -4.92 -2.43 0.34
CA MET A 41 -5.62 -1.58 -0.62
C MET A 41 -6.68 -0.71 0.05
N LYS A 42 -7.40 -1.25 1.04
CA LYS A 42 -8.36 -0.49 1.83
C LYS A 42 -7.69 0.63 2.64
N ILE A 43 -6.55 0.36 3.29
CA ILE A 43 -5.79 1.38 4.03
C ILE A 43 -5.36 2.52 3.12
N LEU A 44 -4.85 2.20 1.92
CA LEU A 44 -4.43 3.21 0.94
C LEU A 44 -5.63 4.05 0.49
N HIS A 45 -6.77 3.40 0.23
CA HIS A 45 -8.01 4.09 -0.14
C HIS A 45 -8.53 5.01 0.97
N ASP A 46 -8.56 4.54 2.22
CA ASP A 46 -8.98 5.31 3.39
C ASP A 46 -8.05 6.53 3.62
N ALA A 47 -6.79 6.44 3.20
CA ALA A 47 -5.82 7.53 3.20
C ALA A 47 -5.89 8.45 1.96
N ASN A 48 -6.94 8.34 1.15
CA ASN A 48 -7.18 9.15 -0.05
C ASN A 48 -6.12 8.99 -1.16
N ILE A 49 -5.36 7.90 -1.14
CA ILE A 49 -4.42 7.55 -2.21
C ILE A 49 -5.22 6.87 -3.33
N THR A 50 -5.25 7.51 -4.50
CA THR A 50 -5.99 6.99 -5.66
C THR A 50 -5.08 6.32 -6.70
N ARG A 51 -3.78 6.65 -6.68
CA ARG A 51 -2.78 6.10 -7.60
C ARG A 51 -2.03 4.95 -6.95
N MET A 52 -2.41 3.73 -7.32
CA MET A 52 -1.81 2.50 -6.81
C MET A 52 -1.33 1.64 -7.99
N ALA A 53 -0.12 1.10 -7.86
CA ALA A 53 0.44 0.15 -8.82
C ALA A 53 0.80 -1.15 -8.08
N LEU A 54 0.17 -2.26 -8.45
CA LEU A 54 0.54 -3.57 -7.93
C LEU A 54 1.75 -4.08 -8.71
N VAL A 55 2.86 -4.31 -8.01
CA VAL A 55 4.06 -4.92 -8.59
C VAL A 55 4.20 -6.33 -8.05
N THR A 56 4.26 -7.30 -8.95
CA THR A 56 4.62 -8.68 -8.63
C THR A 56 6.05 -8.88 -9.07
N GLU A 57 6.90 -9.49 -8.23
CA GLU A 57 8.20 -9.97 -8.71
C GLU A 57 7.92 -10.97 -9.84
N ALA A 58 8.39 -10.64 -11.04
CA ALA A 58 8.31 -11.54 -12.18
C ALA A 58 9.12 -12.79 -11.84
N GLU A 59 8.55 -13.96 -12.08
CA GLU A 59 9.31 -15.22 -11.99
C GLU A 59 10.50 -15.10 -12.97
N GLU A 60 11.73 -15.08 -12.44
CA GLU A 60 12.93 -15.44 -13.22
C GLU A 60 12.92 -16.94 -13.54
#